data_AF-A0A7Y5YLE4-F1
#
_entry.id   AF-A0A7Y5YLE4-F1
#
_cell.length_a   1.000
_cell.length_b   1.000
_cell.length_c   1.000
_cell.angle_alpha   90.00
_cell.angle_beta   90.00
_cell.angle_gamma   90.00
#
_symmetry.space_group_name_H-M   'P 1'
#
loop_
_entity.id
_entity.type
_entity.pdbx_description
1 polymer ?
#
loop_
_entity_poly.entity_id
_entity_poly.type
_entity_poly.pdbx_seq_one_letter_code
_entity_poly.pdbx_strand_id
1 'polypeptide(L)'
;MACAESMQAIVAEPLDYLHSQRLFVPAQFRGPEARQVLNRIVLDGLQLQSTWPPVALSAVARQWVLHWRQLPRIAGLMGAWRLMPELTRGGALLRFPLSMRRFASCSLSVRSALPIDCPVISMQVVEAAGLNALCSWHEQVPALLIERLFLQFSPTVVRLYEQWPLAKPDPALFHMAVQHARLYPNPD
;
A
#
# COMPACT_ATOMS: atom_id res chain seq x y z
N MET A 1 -7.62 13.55 13.75
CA MET A 1 -8.18 12.26 14.19
C MET A 1 -7.24 11.63 15.17
N ALA A 2 -7.74 11.19 16.31
CA ALA A 2 -6.94 10.42 17.25
C ALA A 2 -6.53 9.08 16.60
N CYS A 3 -5.36 8.53 16.99
CA CYS A 3 -4.90 7.24 16.50
C CYS A 3 -5.95 6.13 16.69
N ALA A 4 -6.69 6.18 17.80
CA ALA A 4 -7.77 5.23 18.13
C ALA A 4 -8.95 5.30 17.13
N GLU A 5 -9.38 6.49 16.74
CA GLU A 5 -10.44 6.66 15.73
C GLU A 5 -10.01 6.09 14.37
N SER A 6 -8.75 6.33 13.99
CA SER A 6 -8.19 5.82 12.73
C SER A 6 -8.11 4.30 12.74
N MET A 7 -7.72 3.69 13.87
CA MET A 7 -7.71 2.24 14.05
C MET A 7 -9.12 1.65 13.93
N GLN A 8 -10.10 2.29 14.56
CA GLN A 8 -11.48 1.84 14.49
C GLN A 8 -12.02 1.90 13.05
N ALA A 9 -11.73 2.98 12.32
CA ALA A 9 -12.12 3.11 10.92
C ALA A 9 -11.50 2.01 10.04
N ILE A 10 -10.21 1.69 10.22
CA ILE A 10 -9.55 0.60 9.47
C ILE A 10 -10.25 -0.73 9.67
N VAL A 11 -10.66 -1.02 10.89
CA VAL A 11 -11.26 -2.30 11.26
C VAL A 11 -12.73 -2.37 10.83
N ALA A 12 -13.48 -1.29 10.99
CA ALA A 12 -14.93 -1.27 10.77
C ALA A 12 -15.34 -0.92 9.33
N GLU A 13 -14.50 -0.21 8.57
CA GLU A 13 -14.89 0.39 7.29
C GLU A 13 -13.99 -0.04 6.12
N PRO A 14 -13.96 -1.33 5.75
CA PRO A 14 -13.13 -1.82 4.64
C PRO A 14 -13.41 -1.14 3.29
N LEU A 15 -14.64 -0.68 3.03
CA LEU A 15 -15.00 -0.01 1.79
C LEU A 15 -14.28 1.34 1.57
N ASP A 16 -13.65 1.90 2.60
CA ASP A 16 -12.89 3.15 2.48
C ASP A 16 -11.53 2.98 1.80
N TYR A 17 -11.00 1.76 1.79
CA TYR A 17 -9.66 1.48 1.30
C TYR A 17 -9.60 0.25 0.39
N LEU A 18 -10.68 -0.52 0.27
CA LEU A 18 -10.72 -1.70 -0.58
C LEU A 18 -10.58 -1.32 -2.05
N HIS A 19 -9.69 -2.02 -2.74
CA HIS A 19 -9.37 -1.76 -4.14
C HIS A 19 -10.55 -2.05 -5.06
N SER A 20 -10.82 -1.20 -6.04
CA SER A 20 -12.00 -1.29 -6.92
C SER A 20 -12.12 -2.60 -7.71
N GLN A 21 -10.98 -3.22 -8.05
CA GLN A 21 -10.95 -4.55 -8.71
C GLN A 21 -11.34 -5.71 -7.78
N ARG A 22 -11.46 -5.49 -6.47
CA ARG A 22 -11.95 -6.49 -5.50
C ARG A 22 -13.44 -6.39 -5.30
N LEU A 23 -13.97 -5.17 -5.22
CA LEU A 23 -15.38 -4.90 -5.14
C LEU A 23 -15.67 -3.53 -5.74
N PHE A 24 -16.55 -3.52 -6.74
CA PHE A 24 -17.12 -2.30 -7.27
C PHE A 24 -18.44 -2.03 -6.54
N VAL A 25 -18.57 -0.86 -5.92
CA VAL A 25 -19.81 -0.41 -5.28
C VAL A 25 -20.55 0.55 -6.21
N PRO A 26 -21.70 0.15 -6.79
CA PRO A 26 -22.50 1.03 -7.64
C PRO A 26 -22.91 2.31 -6.91
N ALA A 27 -23.07 3.42 -7.66
CA ALA A 27 -23.35 4.74 -7.08
C ALA A 27 -24.59 4.77 -6.17
N GLN A 28 -25.62 3.99 -6.53
CA GLN A 28 -26.86 3.81 -5.78
C GLN A 28 -26.69 3.17 -4.38
N PHE A 29 -25.55 2.54 -4.09
CA PHE A 29 -25.23 1.99 -2.76
C PHE A 29 -24.23 2.85 -1.97
N ARG A 30 -24.04 4.13 -2.34
CA ARG A 30 -23.12 5.04 -1.64
C ARG A 30 -23.73 5.74 -0.43
N GLY A 31 -25.03 5.56 -0.16
CA GLY A 31 -25.67 6.09 1.04
C GLY A 31 -25.09 5.49 2.33
N PRO A 32 -25.11 6.22 3.46
CA PRO A 32 -24.46 5.80 4.70
C PRO A 32 -24.97 4.45 5.23
N GLU A 33 -26.27 4.21 5.19
CA GLU A 33 -26.88 2.94 5.63
C GLU A 33 -26.45 1.76 4.74
N ALA A 34 -26.50 1.94 3.41
CA ALA A 34 -26.04 0.93 2.46
C ALA A 34 -24.56 0.61 2.64
N ARG A 35 -23.72 1.63 2.87
CA ARG A 35 -22.29 1.46 3.16
C ARG A 35 -22.05 0.68 4.45
N GLN A 36 -22.82 0.94 5.51
CA GLN A 36 -22.70 0.23 6.78
C GLN A 36 -22.99 -1.27 6.60
N VAL A 37 -24.08 -1.60 5.90
CA VAL A 37 -24.44 -2.99 5.59
C VAL A 37 -23.38 -3.66 4.72
N LEU A 38 -22.91 -2.97 3.67
CA LEU A 38 -21.87 -3.51 2.79
C LEU A 38 -20.53 -3.72 3.51
N ASN A 39 -20.12 -2.79 4.38
CA ASN A 39 -18.93 -2.96 5.24
C ASN A 39 -19.08 -4.24 6.07
N ARG A 40 -20.24 -4.47 6.67
CA ARG A 40 -20.50 -5.69 7.46
C ARG A 40 -20.43 -6.96 6.60
N ILE A 41 -21.05 -6.95 5.43
CA ILE A 41 -21.00 -8.08 4.48
C ILE A 41 -19.55 -8.40 4.10
N VAL A 42 -18.72 -7.38 3.82
CA VAL A 42 -17.30 -7.58 3.48
C VAL A 42 -16.53 -8.16 4.67
N LEU A 43 -16.76 -7.65 5.88
CA LEU A 43 -16.12 -8.16 7.09
C LEU A 43 -16.46 -9.64 7.33
N ASP A 44 -17.75 -9.98 7.27
CA ASP A 44 -18.23 -11.34 7.52
C ASP A 44 -17.79 -12.30 6.40
N GLY A 45 -17.89 -11.88 5.13
CA GLY A 45 -17.53 -12.70 3.98
C GLY A 45 -16.03 -12.98 3.86
N LEU A 46 -15.18 -12.08 4.36
CA LEU A 46 -13.73 -12.25 4.40
C LEU A 46 -13.23 -12.75 5.77
N GLN A 47 -14.14 -13.03 6.72
CA GLN A 47 -13.82 -13.46 8.08
C GLN A 47 -12.84 -12.52 8.81
N LEU A 48 -12.93 -11.23 8.52
CA LEU A 48 -12.04 -10.22 9.07
C LEU A 48 -12.45 -9.86 10.50
N GLN A 49 -11.47 -9.79 11.40
CA GLN A 49 -11.72 -9.31 12.77
C GLN A 49 -12.28 -7.88 12.73
N SER A 50 -13.41 -7.66 13.40
CA SER A 50 -14.08 -6.36 13.49
C SER A 50 -13.72 -5.58 14.76
N THR A 51 -12.78 -6.07 15.55
CA THR A 51 -12.27 -5.40 16.76
C THR A 51 -10.76 -5.31 16.73
N TRP A 52 -10.25 -4.19 17.24
CA TRP A 52 -8.82 -4.01 17.39
C TRP A 52 -8.30 -4.82 18.59
N PRO A 53 -7.28 -5.68 18.44
CA PRO A 53 -6.73 -6.43 19.57
C PRO A 53 -5.99 -5.49 20.53
N PRO A 54 -5.92 -5.77 21.84
CA PRO A 54 -5.25 -4.92 22.83
C PRO A 54 -3.70 -5.00 22.72
N VAL A 55 -3.17 -4.62 21.56
CA VAL A 55 -1.75 -4.68 21.19
C VAL A 55 -1.20 -3.26 21.09
N ALA A 56 -0.05 -3.04 21.73
CA ALA A 56 0.67 -1.77 21.62
C ALA A 56 1.23 -1.60 20.20
N LEU A 57 0.93 -0.47 19.58
CA LEU A 57 1.47 -0.14 18.26
C LEU A 57 2.93 0.31 18.35
N SER A 58 3.78 -0.32 17.54
CA SER A 58 5.11 0.19 17.22
C SER A 58 5.04 1.55 16.52
N ALA A 59 6.17 2.26 16.44
CA ALA A 59 6.24 3.56 15.75
C ALA A 59 5.85 3.44 14.27
N VAL A 60 6.32 2.40 13.57
CA VAL A 60 5.97 2.18 12.15
C VAL A 60 4.49 1.83 11.98
N ALA A 61 3.92 1.01 12.87
CA ALA A 61 2.50 0.67 12.80
C ALA A 61 1.61 1.90 13.06
N ARG A 62 2.01 2.82 13.94
CA ARG A 62 1.33 4.12 14.10
C ARG A 62 1.37 4.96 12.83
N GLN A 63 2.51 4.99 12.13
CA GLN A 63 2.63 5.68 10.85
C GLN A 63 1.72 5.06 9.78
N TRP A 64 1.61 3.73 9.75
CA TRP A 64 0.68 3.05 8.84
C TRP A 64 -0.76 3.43 9.11
N VAL A 65 -1.18 3.41 10.38
CA VAL A 65 -2.54 3.82 10.78
C VAL A 65 -2.81 5.27 10.37
N LEU A 66 -1.85 6.17 10.63
CA LEU A 66 -2.00 7.59 10.29
C LEU A 66 -2.12 7.83 8.77
N HIS A 67 -1.39 7.06 7.98
CA HIS A 67 -1.32 7.19 6.52
C HIS A 67 -2.06 6.08 5.79
N TRP A 68 -3.04 5.45 6.43
CA TRP A 68 -3.63 4.18 5.97
C TRP A 68 -4.08 4.19 4.51
N ARG A 69 -4.93 5.17 4.15
CA ARG A 69 -5.45 5.33 2.78
C ARG A 69 -4.38 5.77 1.76
N GLN A 70 -3.22 6.24 2.23
CA GLN A 70 -2.09 6.64 1.39
C GLN A 70 -1.08 5.51 1.19
N LEU A 71 -1.22 4.38 1.90
CA LEU A 71 -0.27 3.27 1.82
C LEU A 71 -0.08 2.71 0.39
N PRO A 72 -1.11 2.55 -0.45
CA PRO A 72 -0.92 2.09 -1.84
C PRO A 72 -0.04 3.03 -2.65
N ARG A 73 -0.20 4.33 -2.42
CA ARG A 73 0.62 5.35 -3.07
C ARG A 73 2.06 5.36 -2.54
N ILE A 74 2.22 5.29 -1.22
CA ILE A 74 3.54 5.17 -0.57
C ILE A 74 4.26 3.94 -1.11
N ALA A 75 3.57 2.79 -1.20
CA ALA A 75 4.07 1.58 -1.84
C ALA A 75 4.50 1.86 -3.29
N GLY A 76 3.66 2.48 -4.12
CA GLY A 76 4.03 2.82 -5.50
C GLY A 76 5.33 3.64 -5.60
N LEU A 77 5.53 4.63 -4.71
CA LEU A 77 6.76 5.42 -4.65
C LEU A 77 7.97 4.55 -4.26
N MET A 78 7.82 3.74 -3.21
CA MET A 78 8.87 2.83 -2.74
C MET A 78 9.25 1.81 -3.83
N GLY A 79 8.26 1.22 -4.49
CA GLY A 79 8.45 0.29 -5.59
C GLY A 79 9.15 0.93 -6.78
N ALA A 80 8.75 2.13 -7.17
CA ALA A 80 9.38 2.84 -8.30
C ALA A 80 10.84 3.19 -8.00
N TRP A 81 11.16 3.56 -6.75
CA TRP A 81 12.54 3.78 -6.33
C TRP A 81 13.38 2.51 -6.37
N ARG A 82 12.83 1.38 -5.90
CA ARG A 82 13.51 0.08 -5.91
C ARG A 82 13.78 -0.43 -7.33
N LEU A 83 12.81 -0.26 -8.22
CA LEU A 83 12.86 -0.71 -9.61
C LEU A 83 13.47 0.31 -10.57
N MET A 84 14.05 1.39 -10.04
CA MET A 84 14.59 2.45 -10.89
C MET A 84 15.67 1.96 -11.88
N PRO A 85 16.59 1.03 -11.53
CA PRO A 85 17.55 0.47 -12.50
C PRO A 85 16.86 -0.19 -13.70
N GLU A 86 15.78 -0.94 -13.46
CA GLU A 86 15.00 -1.61 -14.49
C GLU A 86 14.12 -0.62 -15.27
N LEU A 87 13.55 0.37 -14.59
CA LEU A 87 12.70 1.42 -15.19
C LEU A 87 13.49 2.38 -16.08
N THR A 88 14.76 2.64 -15.77
CA THR A 88 15.61 3.48 -16.61
C THR A 88 16.06 2.78 -17.88
N ARG A 89 16.18 1.45 -17.85
CA ARG A 89 16.48 0.65 -19.04
C ARG A 89 15.36 0.83 -20.07
N GLY A 90 15.73 1.31 -21.27
CA GLY A 90 14.77 1.50 -22.36
C GLY A 90 13.73 2.60 -22.13
N GLY A 91 13.93 3.50 -21.15
CA GLY A 91 13.04 4.64 -20.92
C GLY A 91 11.66 4.29 -20.35
N ALA A 92 11.47 3.09 -19.79
CA ALA A 92 10.19 2.65 -19.23
C ALA A 92 9.65 3.61 -18.15
N LEU A 93 10.53 4.29 -17.42
CA LEU A 93 10.21 5.31 -16.44
C LEU A 93 9.30 6.42 -17.01
N LEU A 94 9.45 6.78 -18.29
CA LEU A 94 8.65 7.83 -18.95
C LEU A 94 7.15 7.52 -19.02
N ARG A 95 6.76 6.25 -18.83
CA ARG A 95 5.36 5.80 -18.81
C ARG A 95 4.66 6.04 -17.47
N PHE A 96 5.38 6.52 -16.46
CA PHE A 96 4.88 6.72 -15.11
C PHE A 96 4.61 8.20 -14.78
N PRO A 97 3.69 8.49 -13.85
CA PRO A 97 3.37 9.85 -13.42
C PRO A 97 4.62 10.64 -13.00
N LEU A 98 4.65 11.94 -13.29
CA LEU A 98 5.83 12.79 -13.04
C LEU A 98 6.27 12.75 -11.57
N SER A 99 5.32 12.76 -10.64
CA SER A 99 5.62 12.66 -9.20
C SER A 99 6.39 11.37 -8.85
N MET A 100 6.04 10.26 -9.48
CA MET A 100 6.69 8.97 -9.26
C MET A 100 8.08 8.95 -9.89
N ARG A 101 8.23 9.52 -11.09
CA ARG A 101 9.52 9.67 -11.76
C ARG A 101 10.51 10.51 -10.96
N ARG A 102 10.03 11.63 -10.39
CA ARG A 102 10.84 12.51 -9.52
C ARG A 102 11.31 11.77 -8.30
N PHE A 103 10.41 11.08 -7.60
CA PHE A 103 10.77 10.31 -6.41
C PHE A 103 11.73 9.16 -6.71
N ALA A 104 11.48 8.38 -7.77
CA ALA A 104 12.33 7.27 -8.17
C ALA A 104 13.77 7.72 -8.47
N SER A 105 13.92 8.95 -8.97
CA SER A 105 15.23 9.55 -9.28
C SER A 105 16.00 10.04 -8.05
N CYS A 106 15.41 10.05 -6.85
CA CYS A 106 16.10 10.46 -5.63
C CYS A 106 17.17 9.43 -5.21
N SER A 107 18.38 9.90 -4.93
CA SER A 107 19.46 9.11 -4.34
C SER A 107 19.29 9.05 -2.81
N LEU A 108 18.54 8.07 -2.31
CA LEU A 108 18.22 7.93 -0.88
C LEU A 108 19.17 6.96 -0.15
N SER A 109 19.47 5.81 -0.76
CA SER A 109 20.29 4.73 -0.20
C SER A 109 20.72 3.75 -1.30
N VAL A 110 21.47 2.71 -0.94
CA VAL A 110 21.79 1.62 -1.88
C VAL A 110 20.51 0.85 -2.20
N ARG A 111 20.16 0.77 -3.48
CA ARG A 111 19.00 0.01 -3.94
C ARG A 111 19.30 -1.48 -3.86
N SER A 112 18.43 -2.23 -3.19
CA SER A 112 18.43 -3.69 -3.31
C SER A 112 17.77 -4.06 -4.63
N ALA A 113 18.51 -4.76 -5.49
CA ALA A 113 17.93 -5.37 -6.68
C ALA A 113 16.83 -6.37 -6.26
N LEU A 114 15.71 -6.33 -6.97
CA LEU A 114 14.68 -7.35 -6.89
C LEU A 114 14.94 -8.36 -8.02
N PRO A 115 14.83 -9.68 -7.77
CA PRO A 115 15.00 -10.69 -8.80
C PRO A 115 13.76 -10.68 -9.71
N ILE A 116 13.74 -9.77 -10.68
CA ILE A 116 12.63 -9.58 -11.60
C ILE A 116 13.06 -10.02 -12.99
N ASP A 117 12.58 -11.19 -13.37
CA ASP A 117 12.67 -11.70 -14.75
C ASP A 117 11.50 -11.15 -15.59
N CYS A 118 11.32 -9.82 -15.58
CA CYS A 118 10.26 -9.17 -16.35
C CYS A 118 10.84 -8.20 -17.38
N PRO A 119 10.61 -8.42 -18.70
CA PRO A 119 11.14 -7.55 -19.74
C PRO A 119 10.45 -6.18 -19.78
N VAL A 120 9.23 -6.06 -19.25
CA VAL A 120 8.44 -4.82 -19.25
C VAL A 120 7.85 -4.57 -17.86
N ILE A 121 8.37 -3.56 -17.17
CA ILE A 121 7.87 -3.17 -15.84
C ILE A 121 6.54 -2.41 -15.98
N SER A 122 5.44 -3.05 -15.57
CA SER A 122 4.11 -2.42 -15.51
C SER A 122 3.89 -1.70 -14.18
N MET A 123 2.80 -0.91 -14.08
CA MET A 123 2.39 -0.30 -12.80
C MET A 123 2.14 -1.34 -11.71
N GLN A 124 1.59 -2.51 -12.06
CA GLN A 124 1.34 -3.57 -11.07
C GLN A 124 2.65 -4.15 -10.51
N VAL A 125 3.71 -4.23 -11.33
CA VAL A 125 5.03 -4.69 -10.88
C VAL A 125 5.63 -3.67 -9.91
N VAL A 126 5.49 -2.38 -10.19
CA VAL A 126 5.90 -1.29 -9.28
C VAL A 126 5.13 -1.34 -7.96
N GLU A 127 3.81 -1.47 -8.01
CA GLU A 127 2.96 -1.58 -6.83
C GLU A 127 3.30 -2.82 -6.00
N ALA A 128 3.55 -3.97 -6.64
CA ALA A 128 3.99 -5.19 -5.97
C ALA A 128 5.34 -5.01 -5.26
N ALA A 129 6.26 -4.22 -5.84
CA ALA A 129 7.57 -3.97 -5.23
C ALA A 129 7.44 -3.06 -4.02
N GLY A 130 6.51 -2.12 -4.10
CA GLY A 130 6.06 -1.31 -2.98
C GLY A 130 5.42 -2.11 -1.86
N LEU A 131 4.49 -2.99 -2.20
CA LEU A 131 3.82 -3.88 -1.26
C LEU A 131 4.84 -4.81 -0.58
N ASN A 132 5.78 -5.39 -1.34
CA ASN A 132 6.88 -6.17 -0.80
C ASN A 132 7.74 -5.39 0.20
N ALA A 133 8.00 -4.10 -0.11
CA ALA A 133 8.68 -3.22 0.82
C ALA A 133 7.85 -3.00 2.09
N LEU A 134 6.56 -2.69 2.00
CA LEU A 134 5.68 -2.55 3.17
C LEU A 134 5.59 -3.84 4.01
N CYS A 135 5.49 -5.01 3.38
CA CYS A 135 5.43 -6.28 4.10
C CYS A 135 6.73 -6.62 4.84
N SER A 136 7.86 -5.98 4.51
CA SER A 136 9.11 -6.21 5.26
C SER A 136 8.98 -5.90 6.76
N TRP A 137 8.08 -4.99 7.15
CA TRP A 137 7.82 -4.64 8.56
C TRP A 137 6.87 -5.61 9.29
N HIS A 138 6.63 -6.82 8.76
CA HIS A 138 5.69 -7.78 9.34
C HIS A 138 5.95 -8.13 10.82
N GLU A 139 7.20 -8.09 11.29
CA GLU A 139 7.53 -8.32 12.71
C GLU A 139 7.12 -7.14 13.62
N GLN A 140 6.99 -5.94 13.07
CA GLN A 140 6.72 -4.70 13.82
C GLN A 140 5.28 -4.21 13.65
N VAL A 141 4.55 -4.79 12.69
CA VAL A 141 3.18 -4.40 12.33
C VAL A 141 2.23 -5.54 12.69
N PRO A 142 1.14 -5.28 13.43
CA PRO A 142 0.15 -6.31 13.73
C PRO A 142 -0.37 -7.01 12.46
N ALA A 143 -0.50 -8.34 12.52
CA ALA A 143 -0.97 -9.14 11.38
C ALA A 143 -2.31 -8.65 10.81
N LEU A 144 -3.21 -8.16 11.67
CA LEU A 144 -4.48 -7.54 11.28
C LEU A 144 -4.27 -6.40 10.26
N LEU A 145 -3.26 -5.53 10.46
CA LEU A 145 -2.98 -4.47 9.49
C LEU A 145 -2.44 -5.04 8.18
N ILE A 146 -1.63 -6.10 8.22
CA ILE A 146 -1.11 -6.70 6.98
C ILE A 146 -2.26 -7.31 6.15
N GLU A 147 -3.17 -8.02 6.82
CA GLU A 147 -4.35 -8.60 6.19
C GLU A 147 -5.21 -7.52 5.52
N ARG A 148 -5.48 -6.40 6.22
CA ARG A 148 -6.23 -5.28 5.65
C ARG A 148 -5.44 -4.51 4.58
N LEU A 149 -4.11 -4.48 4.66
CA LEU A 149 -3.25 -3.83 3.67
C LEU A 149 -3.44 -4.48 2.29
N PHE A 150 -3.49 -5.82 2.22
CA PHE A 150 -3.68 -6.53 0.95
C PHE A 150 -4.99 -6.17 0.24
N LEU A 151 -6.03 -5.79 0.99
CA LEU A 151 -7.31 -5.34 0.42
C LEU A 151 -7.18 -4.02 -0.33
N GLN A 152 -6.16 -3.21 -0.04
CA GLN A 152 -5.90 -1.94 -0.73
C GLN A 152 -5.25 -2.09 -2.10
N PHE A 153 -4.76 -3.29 -2.44
CA PHE A 153 -4.12 -3.57 -3.72
C PHE A 153 -4.98 -4.48 -4.58
N SER A 154 -4.77 -4.43 -5.90
CA SER A 154 -5.42 -5.38 -6.81
C SER A 154 -5.02 -6.83 -6.52
N PRO A 155 -5.89 -7.82 -6.84
CA PRO A 155 -5.52 -9.23 -6.74
C PRO A 155 -4.25 -9.58 -7.54
N THR A 156 -4.03 -8.91 -8.68
CA THR A 156 -2.83 -9.11 -9.50
C THR A 156 -1.56 -8.64 -8.79
N VAL A 157 -1.59 -7.49 -8.13
CA VAL A 157 -0.45 -6.98 -7.36
C VAL A 157 -0.11 -7.91 -6.20
N VAL A 158 -1.10 -8.43 -5.48
CA VAL A 158 -0.87 -9.37 -4.38
C VAL A 158 -0.24 -10.67 -4.89
N ARG A 159 -0.74 -11.25 -5.98
CA ARG A 159 -0.13 -12.44 -6.60
C ARG A 159 1.32 -12.22 -7.06
N LEU A 160 1.65 -11.03 -7.56
CA LEU A 160 3.02 -10.69 -7.96
C LEU A 160 3.94 -10.58 -6.74
N TYR A 161 3.47 -9.92 -5.68
CA TYR A 161 4.20 -9.80 -4.42
C TYR A 161 4.57 -11.18 -3.82
N GLU A 162 3.62 -12.12 -3.81
CA GLU A 162 3.79 -13.46 -3.24
C GLU A 162 4.91 -14.29 -3.90
N GLN A 163 5.33 -13.92 -5.11
CA GLN A 163 6.41 -14.60 -5.85
C GLN A 163 7.80 -14.13 -5.44
N TRP A 164 7.91 -13.05 -4.68
CA TRP A 164 9.19 -12.42 -4.37
C TRP A 164 9.65 -12.68 -2.94
N PRO A 165 10.97 -12.79 -2.72
CA PRO A 165 11.51 -12.86 -1.37
C PRO A 165 11.12 -11.59 -0.60
N LEU A 166 10.92 -11.75 0.71
CA LEU A 166 10.62 -10.61 1.55
C LEU A 166 11.80 -9.63 1.56
N ALA A 167 11.51 -8.35 1.36
CA ALA A 167 12.52 -7.32 1.47
C ALA A 167 13.03 -7.13 2.90
N LYS A 168 14.19 -6.47 3.02
CA LYS A 168 14.61 -5.86 4.28
C LYS A 168 13.87 -4.53 4.50
N PRO A 169 13.47 -4.21 5.75
CA PRO A 169 12.94 -2.90 6.09
C PRO A 169 13.92 -1.77 5.77
N ASP A 170 13.44 -0.72 5.10
CA ASP A 170 14.18 0.52 4.85
C ASP A 170 13.39 1.72 5.43
N PRO A 171 13.68 2.13 6.67
CA PRO A 171 12.98 3.23 7.33
C PRO A 171 13.15 4.57 6.61
N ALA A 172 14.30 4.83 5.99
CA ALA A 172 14.57 6.08 5.29
C ALA A 172 13.72 6.17 4.02
N LEU A 173 13.66 5.09 3.24
CA LEU A 173 12.80 5.00 2.07
C LEU A 173 11.32 5.19 2.44
N PHE A 174 10.84 4.51 3.49
CA PHE A 174 9.46 4.66 3.96
C PHE A 174 9.17 6.11 4.39
N HIS A 175 10.03 6.71 5.22
CA HIS A 175 9.84 8.07 5.69
C HIS A 175 9.79 9.07 4.53
N MET A 176 10.71 8.95 3.57
CA MET A 176 10.74 9.84 2.40
C MET A 176 9.52 9.65 1.50
N ALA A 177 9.06 8.41 1.30
CA ALA A 177 7.85 8.14 0.54
C ALA A 177 6.61 8.74 1.22
N VAL A 178 6.52 8.67 2.55
CA VAL A 178 5.46 9.34 3.34
C VAL A 178 5.51 10.86 3.13
N GLN A 179 6.67 11.50 3.29
CA GLN A 179 6.77 12.95 3.10
C GLN A 179 6.41 13.36 1.67
N HIS A 180 6.87 12.61 0.67
CA HIS A 180 6.55 12.88 -0.72
C HIS A 180 5.05 12.72 -1.01
N ALA A 181 4.40 11.67 -0.50
CA ALA A 181 2.95 11.48 -0.64
C ALA A 181 2.14 12.60 0.01
N ARG A 182 2.60 13.14 1.14
CA ARG A 182 1.98 14.28 1.82
C ARG A 182 2.13 15.59 1.07
N LEU A 183 3.30 15.85 0.47
CA LEU A 183 3.58 17.09 -0.26
C LEU A 183 2.82 17.19 -1.59
N TYR A 184 2.49 16.05 -2.21
CA TYR A 184 1.86 16.02 -3.53
C TYR A 184 0.54 15.24 -3.54
N PRO A 185 -0.48 15.53 -2.70
CA PRO A 185 -1.61 14.64 -2.42
C PRO A 185 -2.39 14.16 -3.67
N ASN A 186 -2.42 14.97 -4.73
CA ASN A 186 -2.97 14.61 -6.05
C ASN A 186 -1.83 14.60 -7.08
N PRO A 187 -1.12 13.48 -7.29
CA PRO A 187 -0.14 13.41 -8.34
C PRO A 187 -0.84 13.31 -9.69
N ASP A 188 -0.29 14.01 -10.68
CA ASP A 188 -0.76 14.12 -12.08
C ASP A 188 -1.44 12.87 -12.66
#